data_AF-A0A1J5LKX4-F1
#
_entry.id   AF-A0A1J5LKX4-F1
#
_cell.length_a   1.000
_cell.length_b   1.000
_cell.length_c   1.000
_cell.angle_alpha   90.00
_cell.angle_beta   90.00
_cell.angle_gamma   90.00
#
_symmetry.space_group_name_H-M   'P 1'
#
loop_
_entity.id
_entity.type
_entity.pdbx_description
1 polymer ?
#
loop_
_entity_poly.entity_id
_entity_poly.type
_entity_poly.pdbx_seq_one_letter_code
_entity_poly.pdbx_strand_id
1 'polypeptide(L)'
;MRCRFIRNWLGGVAMALLSTVAPQTAKAYQVDCAILLCLAGGWPASAECAHASAVFIRRITPWPIEPPLQIWRCPMGVSERAPLQSTVLKIWEASNQAGQSRAQVILAQVVEGGADIDISGLEFDFVRSIRVWDVRHYSHRERGRDDDCSESYNMRLGTYGTQGEFGWQRTTPAAAPQWVLPSRRCSSSSWRRGVGVEWEDHEGNHGYEWVAY
;
A
#
# COMPACT_ATOMS: atom_id res chain seq x y z
N MET A 1 41.48 63.42 34.30
CA MET A 1 40.03 63.11 34.29
C MET A 1 39.81 61.82 33.53
N ARG A 2 38.96 60.96 34.07
CA ARG A 2 38.76 59.54 33.76
C ARG A 2 37.60 59.38 32.74
N CYS A 3 37.64 58.28 31.97
CA CYS A 3 36.54 57.64 31.22
C CYS A 3 36.12 58.18 29.84
N ARG A 4 36.22 57.33 28.81
CA ARG A 4 35.16 56.43 28.29
C ARG A 4 35.80 55.43 27.29
N PHE A 5 35.84 54.11 27.53
CA PHE A 5 34.80 53.11 27.20
C PHE A 5 34.23 53.33 25.79
N ILE A 6 34.33 52.42 24.81
CA ILE A 6 33.73 51.08 24.78
C ILE A 6 34.52 50.15 23.84
N ARG A 7 34.60 48.89 24.29
CA ARG A 7 35.33 47.73 23.79
C ARG A 7 34.43 46.88 22.88
N ASN A 8 35.04 46.31 21.82
CA ASN A 8 34.51 45.34 20.86
C ASN A 8 33.34 44.47 21.35
N TRP A 9 32.26 44.43 20.56
CA TRP A 9 31.19 43.45 20.69
C TRP A 9 31.34 42.34 19.62
N LEU A 10 31.72 41.19 20.15
CA LEU A 10 31.52 39.81 19.71
C LEU A 10 30.64 39.60 18.46
N GLY A 11 31.26 39.10 17.39
CA GLY A 11 30.58 38.52 16.26
C GLY A 11 29.81 37.27 16.69
N GLY A 12 28.51 37.27 16.46
CA GLY A 12 27.65 36.10 16.65
C GLY A 12 27.99 35.03 15.61
N VAL A 13 28.34 33.83 16.08
CA VAL A 13 28.31 32.62 15.25
C VAL A 13 26.98 31.94 15.55
N ALA A 14 26.00 32.16 14.68
CA ALA A 14 24.78 31.36 14.65
C ALA A 14 25.16 29.95 14.13
N MET A 15 25.25 28.98 15.04
CA MET A 15 25.40 27.58 14.65
C MET A 15 24.04 27.10 14.14
N ALA A 16 23.86 27.13 12.82
CA ALA A 16 22.68 26.59 12.17
C ALA A 16 22.64 25.06 12.37
N LEU A 17 21.72 24.60 13.21
CA LEU A 17 21.33 23.18 13.29
C LEU A 17 20.66 22.80 11.97
N LEU A 18 21.42 22.23 11.04
CA LEU A 18 20.89 21.55 9.87
C LEU A 18 20.26 20.23 10.33
N SER A 19 18.97 20.27 10.65
CA SER A 19 18.15 19.06 10.78
C SER A 19 18.00 18.44 9.38
N THR A 20 18.83 17.45 9.06
CA THR A 20 18.66 16.65 7.85
C THR A 20 17.43 15.75 8.01
N VAL A 21 16.30 16.18 7.45
CA VAL A 21 15.14 15.30 7.25
C VAL A 21 15.52 14.35 6.11
N ALA A 22 15.75 13.07 6.43
CA ALA A 22 16.01 12.06 5.41
C ALA A 22 14.75 11.83 4.55
N PRO A 23 14.89 11.61 3.22
CA PRO A 23 13.76 11.30 2.36
C PRO A 23 13.15 9.94 2.75
N GLN A 24 11.93 9.95 3.31
CA GLN A 24 11.20 8.74 3.73
C GLN A 24 10.64 7.93 2.54
N THR A 25 10.57 8.55 1.36
CA THR A 25 10.04 7.93 0.14
C THR A 25 10.82 6.66 -0.23
N ALA A 26 12.16 6.70 -0.21
CA ALA A 26 13.01 5.56 -0.52
C ALA A 26 12.75 4.34 0.38
N LYS A 27 12.39 4.56 1.65
CA LYS A 27 12.06 3.47 2.58
C LYS A 27 10.68 2.86 2.30
N ALA A 28 9.70 3.67 1.89
CA ALA A 28 8.40 3.16 1.49
C ALA A 28 8.51 2.25 0.25
N TYR A 29 9.23 2.68 -0.80
CA TYR A 29 9.47 1.86 -2.00
C TYR A 29 10.09 0.49 -1.65
N GLN A 30 11.09 0.47 -0.76
CA GLN A 30 11.76 -0.76 -0.37
C GLN A 30 10.81 -1.74 0.34
N VAL A 31 9.93 -1.23 1.20
CA VAL A 31 8.94 -2.06 1.91
C VAL A 31 7.87 -2.57 0.95
N ASP A 32 7.37 -1.73 0.03
CA ASP A 32 6.36 -2.13 -0.95
C ASP A 32 6.87 -3.22 -1.90
N CYS A 33 8.12 -3.13 -2.33
CA CYS A 33 8.75 -4.20 -3.09
C CYS A 33 8.94 -5.48 -2.28
N ALA A 34 9.33 -5.37 -1.01
CA ALA A 34 9.45 -6.53 -0.14
C ALA A 34 8.07 -7.19 0.06
N ILE A 35 7.01 -6.41 0.31
CA ILE A 35 5.63 -6.93 0.40
C ILE A 35 5.27 -7.70 -0.86
N LEU A 36 5.48 -7.12 -2.04
CA LEU A 36 5.13 -7.74 -3.32
C LEU A 36 5.84 -9.08 -3.53
N LEU A 37 7.17 -9.11 -3.35
CA LEU A 37 7.99 -10.30 -3.57
C LEU A 37 7.73 -11.38 -2.50
N CYS A 38 7.60 -10.97 -1.24
CA CYS A 38 7.35 -11.91 -0.14
C CYS A 38 5.94 -12.49 -0.21
N LEU A 39 4.94 -11.71 -0.62
CA LEU A 39 3.57 -12.17 -0.83
C LEU A 39 3.51 -13.22 -1.94
N ALA A 40 4.21 -12.99 -3.06
CA ALA A 40 4.30 -13.95 -4.16
C ALA A 40 4.92 -15.30 -3.75
N GLY A 41 5.76 -15.29 -2.70
CA GLY A 41 6.38 -16.49 -2.12
C GLY A 41 5.72 -16.99 -0.82
N GLY A 42 4.51 -16.52 -0.48
CA GLY A 42 3.77 -17.02 0.69
C GLY A 42 4.33 -16.59 2.05
N TRP A 43 4.99 -15.43 2.13
CA TRP A 43 5.63 -14.88 3.34
C TRP A 43 6.69 -15.81 3.94
N PRO A 44 7.80 -16.07 3.24
CA PRO A 44 8.84 -16.97 3.73
C PRO A 44 9.47 -16.43 5.03
N ALA A 45 9.99 -17.33 5.85
CA ALA A 45 10.62 -17.01 7.13
C ALA A 45 11.96 -16.28 6.95
N SER A 46 11.90 -14.97 6.67
CA SER A 46 13.04 -14.05 6.62
C SER A 46 12.71 -12.78 7.39
N ALA A 47 13.74 -12.09 7.90
CA ALA A 47 13.55 -10.84 8.64
C ALA A 47 12.85 -9.77 7.78
N GLU A 48 13.19 -9.71 6.49
CA GLU A 48 12.60 -8.72 5.57
C GLU A 48 11.14 -9.03 5.25
N CYS A 49 10.80 -10.30 5.02
CA CYS A 49 9.42 -10.70 4.79
C CYS A 49 8.57 -10.61 6.06
N ALA A 50 9.13 -10.87 7.24
CA ALA A 50 8.45 -10.66 8.51
C ALA A 50 8.13 -9.17 8.70
N HIS A 51 9.09 -8.28 8.46
CA HIS A 51 8.86 -6.84 8.51
C HIS A 51 7.82 -6.38 7.47
N ALA A 52 7.91 -6.87 6.23
CA ALA A 52 6.97 -6.56 5.17
C ALA A 52 5.54 -7.04 5.50
N SER A 53 5.38 -8.25 6.04
CA SER A 53 4.08 -8.78 6.47
C SER A 53 3.47 -7.93 7.58
N ALA A 54 4.28 -7.47 8.54
CA ALA A 54 3.82 -6.59 9.60
C ALA A 54 3.32 -5.25 9.03
N VAL A 55 4.00 -4.68 8.02
CA VAL A 55 3.54 -3.44 7.37
C VAL A 55 2.27 -3.68 6.55
N PHE A 56 2.19 -4.79 5.81
CA PHE A 56 1.00 -5.21 5.06
C PHE A 56 -0.24 -5.28 5.97
N ILE A 57 -0.10 -5.92 7.14
CA ILE A 57 -1.17 -5.99 8.13
C ILE A 57 -1.44 -4.62 8.78
N ARG A 58 -0.41 -3.84 9.11
CA ARG A 58 -0.59 -2.51 9.70
C ARG A 58 -1.40 -1.56 8.82
N ARG A 59 -1.26 -1.64 7.50
CA ARG A 59 -2.02 -0.80 6.55
C ARG A 59 -3.52 -1.08 6.57
N ILE A 60 -3.91 -2.30 6.92
CA ILE A 60 -5.30 -2.69 7.00
C ILE A 60 -5.89 -2.58 8.42
N THR A 61 -5.11 -2.11 9.41
CA THR A 61 -5.49 -2.11 10.85
C THR A 61 -5.06 -0.87 11.64
N PRO A 62 -5.94 -0.29 12.48
CA PRO A 62 -7.33 0.08 12.18
C PRO A 62 -7.40 1.43 11.44
N TRP A 63 -8.60 1.97 11.28
CA TRP A 63 -8.92 3.11 10.40
C TRP A 63 -7.92 4.29 10.44
N PRO A 64 -7.57 4.87 9.28
CA PRO A 64 -8.07 4.58 7.92
C PRO A 64 -7.42 3.34 7.30
N ILE A 65 -8.25 2.44 6.76
CA ILE A 65 -7.79 1.23 6.07
C ILE A 65 -7.22 1.66 4.71
N GLU A 66 -5.93 1.44 4.51
CA GLU A 66 -5.24 1.65 3.25
C GLU A 66 -5.16 0.33 2.45
N PRO A 67 -5.00 0.39 1.11
CA PRO A 67 -4.67 -0.79 0.32
C PRO A 67 -3.41 -1.46 0.88
N PRO A 68 -3.44 -2.77 1.16
CA PRO A 68 -2.34 -3.44 1.84
C PRO A 68 -1.03 -3.40 1.03
N LEU A 69 -1.14 -3.52 -0.30
CA LEU A 69 -0.05 -3.39 -1.27
C LEU A 69 -0.22 -2.13 -2.12
N GLN A 70 0.84 -1.33 -2.24
CA GLN A 70 0.86 -0.13 -3.07
C GLN A 70 1.77 -0.38 -4.26
N ILE A 71 1.26 -1.10 -5.26
CA ILE A 71 2.06 -1.65 -6.37
C ILE A 71 2.86 -0.58 -7.16
N TRP A 72 2.33 0.64 -7.24
CA TRP A 72 3.02 1.78 -7.85
C TRP A 72 4.29 2.24 -7.12
N ARG A 73 4.46 1.84 -5.85
CA ARG A 73 5.69 2.02 -5.08
C ARG A 73 6.67 0.87 -5.24
N CYS A 74 6.39 -0.11 -6.08
CA CYS A 74 7.38 -1.08 -6.49
C CYS A 74 7.43 -1.18 -8.02
N PRO A 75 8.23 -0.33 -8.68
CA PRO A 75 8.54 -0.54 -10.09
C PRO A 75 9.43 -1.78 -10.19
N MET A 76 8.81 -2.96 -10.20
CA MET A 76 9.42 -4.11 -10.86
C MET A 76 9.61 -3.69 -12.32
N GLY A 77 10.73 -4.03 -12.95
CA GLY A 77 11.09 -3.59 -14.30
C GLY A 77 10.16 -4.02 -15.43
N VAL A 78 8.85 -4.13 -15.21
CA VAL A 78 7.80 -3.83 -16.18
C VAL A 78 7.95 -2.36 -16.54
N SER A 79 9.01 -2.10 -17.31
CA SER A 79 9.11 -0.91 -18.13
C SER A 79 7.72 -0.69 -18.69
N GLU A 80 7.24 0.53 -18.53
CA GLU A 80 6.24 1.12 -19.39
C GLU A 80 6.22 0.35 -20.73
N ARG A 81 5.04 0.05 -21.27
CA ARG A 81 4.90 0.30 -22.70
C ARG A 81 5.12 1.81 -22.86
N ALA A 82 6.37 2.25 -22.73
CA ALA A 82 6.86 3.42 -23.37
C ALA A 82 6.39 3.19 -24.79
N PRO A 83 5.59 4.09 -25.38
CA PRO A 83 5.43 4.02 -26.81
C PRO A 83 6.85 3.98 -27.34
N LEU A 84 7.19 2.87 -27.99
CA LEU A 84 8.44 2.66 -28.69
C LEU A 84 8.38 3.60 -29.91
N GLN A 85 8.37 4.90 -29.64
CA GLN A 85 8.34 5.98 -30.60
C GLN A 85 9.18 7.10 -30.01
N SER A 86 10.31 7.34 -30.68
CA SER A 86 11.36 8.29 -30.32
C SER A 86 12.25 7.78 -29.18
N THR A 87 13.38 7.12 -29.43
CA THR A 87 14.59 7.82 -29.89
C THR A 87 15.63 6.81 -30.39
N VAL A 88 15.31 6.01 -31.41
CA VAL A 88 16.33 5.36 -32.27
C VAL A 88 16.30 5.95 -33.68
N LEU A 89 15.18 6.54 -34.10
CA LEU A 89 15.05 7.17 -35.42
C LEU A 89 15.45 8.66 -35.47
N LYS A 90 15.91 9.27 -34.37
CA LYS A 90 16.44 10.65 -34.36
C LYS A 90 17.94 10.76 -34.12
N ILE A 91 18.65 9.63 -34.20
CA ILE A 91 20.13 9.59 -34.12
C ILE A 91 20.77 9.85 -35.50
N TRP A 92 20.01 9.90 -36.59
CA TRP A 92 20.55 10.09 -37.94
C TRP A 92 20.33 11.48 -38.59
N GLU A 93 19.73 12.46 -37.91
CA GLU A 93 19.41 13.75 -38.55
C GLU A 93 19.89 15.03 -37.83
N ALA A 94 20.67 14.93 -36.75
CA ALA A 94 21.23 16.11 -36.11
C ALA A 94 22.72 15.96 -35.75
N SER A 95 23.50 15.36 -36.65
CA SER A 95 24.95 15.52 -36.63
C SER A 95 25.33 16.84 -37.32
N ASN A 96 24.83 17.97 -36.87
CA ASN A 96 25.37 19.27 -37.26
C ASN A 96 25.01 20.33 -36.22
N GLN A 97 26.06 20.96 -35.69
CA GLN A 97 26.08 22.18 -34.86
C GLN A 97 26.07 21.99 -33.34
N ALA A 98 27.29 21.77 -32.84
CA ALA A 98 27.95 22.59 -31.81
C ALA A 98 27.19 22.94 -30.51
N GLY A 99 27.66 22.32 -29.42
CA GLY A 99 28.10 23.02 -28.20
C GLY A 99 27.04 23.79 -27.41
N GLN A 100 26.64 23.23 -26.26
CA GLN A 100 26.73 23.89 -24.96
C GLN A 100 26.24 22.98 -23.83
N SER A 101 26.94 23.09 -22.72
CA SER A 101 26.64 22.58 -21.39
C SER A 101 25.17 22.73 -20.98
N ARG A 102 24.59 21.66 -20.44
CA ARG A 102 23.69 21.70 -19.28
C ARG A 102 23.41 20.27 -18.81
N ALA A 103 23.98 19.93 -17.66
CA ALA A 103 23.50 18.79 -16.87
C ALA A 103 22.03 19.05 -16.55
N GLN A 104 21.13 18.37 -17.24
CA GLN A 104 19.70 18.42 -16.94
C GLN A 104 19.40 17.31 -15.94
N VAL A 105 19.08 17.76 -14.73
CA VAL A 105 18.46 17.00 -13.66
C VAL A 105 17.20 16.33 -14.23
N ILE A 106 17.18 15.00 -14.21
CA ILE A 106 15.97 14.24 -14.52
C ILE A 106 15.01 14.47 -13.35
N LEU A 107 14.03 15.36 -13.56
CA LEU A 107 12.81 15.37 -12.75
C LEU A 107 12.00 14.15 -13.14
N ALA A 108 12.14 13.08 -12.35
CA ALA A 108 11.16 12.00 -12.34
C ALA A 108 9.84 12.61 -11.85
N GLN A 109 8.92 12.88 -12.77
CA GLN A 109 7.56 13.22 -12.42
C GLN A 109 6.93 11.97 -11.82
N VAL A 110 6.83 11.94 -10.50
CA VAL A 110 5.91 11.03 -9.81
C VAL A 110 4.52 11.49 -10.20
N VAL A 111 3.87 10.75 -11.08
CA VAL A 111 2.43 10.90 -11.30
C VAL A 111 1.76 10.59 -9.97
N GLU A 112 1.08 11.59 -9.41
CA GLU A 112 0.33 11.53 -8.15
C GLU A 112 -0.95 10.67 -8.25
N GLY A 113 -0.95 9.65 -9.10
CA GLY A 113 -2.10 8.78 -9.36
C GLY A 113 -1.65 7.33 -9.32
N GLY A 114 -1.81 6.67 -8.17
CA GLY A 114 -1.59 5.23 -8.05
C GLY A 114 -2.70 4.47 -8.78
N ALA A 115 -2.52 4.18 -10.07
CA ALA A 115 -3.22 3.14 -10.85
C ALA A 115 -2.85 3.19 -12.37
N ASP A 116 -1.58 3.37 -12.73
CA ASP A 116 -1.14 3.34 -14.14
C ASP A 116 -0.14 2.20 -14.38
N ILE A 117 -0.46 1.00 -13.88
CA ILE A 117 0.35 -0.20 -14.08
C ILE A 117 -0.56 -1.33 -14.57
N ASP A 118 -0.26 -1.86 -15.74
CA ASP A 118 -0.96 -3.02 -16.32
C ASP A 118 -0.56 -4.31 -15.58
N ILE A 119 -1.45 -4.80 -14.72
CA ILE A 119 -1.33 -6.07 -13.99
C ILE A 119 -2.33 -7.12 -14.47
N SER A 120 -2.75 -7.03 -15.74
CA SER A 120 -3.62 -8.02 -16.37
C SER A 120 -2.96 -9.38 -16.62
N GLY A 121 -1.61 -9.40 -16.66
CA GLY A 121 -0.80 -10.60 -16.83
C GLY A 121 -0.95 -11.60 -15.70
N LEU A 122 -0.75 -12.88 -16.02
CA LEU A 122 -0.87 -14.00 -15.06
C LEU A 122 0.19 -13.91 -13.95
N GLU A 123 1.32 -13.26 -14.22
CA GLU A 123 2.37 -13.00 -13.23
C GLU A 123 1.90 -12.13 -12.06
N PHE A 124 0.77 -11.43 -12.19
CA PHE A 124 0.16 -10.61 -11.14
C PHE A 124 -1.13 -11.21 -10.57
N ASP A 125 -1.45 -12.47 -10.88
CA ASP A 125 -2.63 -13.14 -10.35
C ASP A 125 -2.63 -13.15 -8.83
N PHE A 126 -1.48 -13.34 -8.20
CA PHE A 126 -1.33 -13.27 -6.74
C PHE A 126 -1.73 -11.89 -6.17
N VAL A 127 -1.46 -10.78 -6.87
CA VAL A 127 -1.91 -9.44 -6.44
C VAL A 127 -3.42 -9.32 -6.58
N ARG A 128 -3.97 -9.79 -7.69
CA ARG A 128 -5.41 -9.76 -7.96
C ARG A 128 -6.19 -10.81 -7.16
N SER A 129 -5.52 -11.76 -6.52
CA SER A 129 -6.10 -12.71 -5.57
C SER A 129 -6.40 -12.04 -4.22
N ILE A 130 -5.73 -10.93 -3.89
CA ILE A 130 -5.89 -10.28 -2.59
C ILE A 130 -7.35 -9.85 -2.39
N ARG A 131 -7.94 -10.27 -1.27
CA ARG A 131 -9.27 -9.84 -0.81
C ARG A 131 -9.15 -9.26 0.58
N VAL A 132 -9.69 -8.06 0.78
CA VAL A 132 -9.72 -7.40 2.10
C VAL A 132 -11.16 -7.31 2.59
N TRP A 133 -11.50 -8.01 3.66
CA TRP A 133 -12.80 -8.03 4.27
C TRP A 133 -12.87 -7.02 5.43
N ASP A 134 -13.44 -5.83 5.19
CA ASP A 134 -13.71 -4.83 6.25
C ASP A 134 -15.06 -5.11 6.91
N VAL A 135 -15.05 -5.74 8.09
CA VAL A 135 -16.22 -6.06 8.89
C VAL A 135 -16.38 -5.00 9.97
N ARG A 136 -17.12 -3.93 9.65
CA ARG A 136 -17.35 -2.82 10.60
C ARG A 136 -18.33 -3.18 11.70
N HIS A 137 -19.28 -4.03 11.37
CA HIS A 137 -20.29 -4.55 12.28
C HIS A 137 -20.89 -5.82 11.69
N TYR A 138 -20.96 -6.89 12.48
CA TYR A 138 -21.75 -8.08 12.22
C TYR A 138 -22.33 -8.56 13.55
N SER A 139 -23.64 -8.81 13.62
CA SER A 139 -24.28 -9.42 14.79
C SER A 139 -25.67 -9.96 14.45
N HIS A 140 -26.16 -10.86 15.31
CA HIS A 140 -27.57 -11.24 15.35
C HIS A 140 -28.25 -10.67 16.59
N ARG A 141 -29.57 -10.52 16.49
CA ARG A 141 -30.45 -10.30 17.64
C ARG A 141 -31.66 -11.21 17.51
N GLU A 142 -31.92 -11.97 18.57
CA GLU A 142 -33.19 -12.66 18.77
C GLU A 142 -34.27 -11.60 19.03
N ARG A 143 -35.37 -11.64 18.27
CA ARG A 143 -36.53 -10.79 18.51
C ARG A 143 -37.75 -11.65 18.86
N GLY A 144 -38.42 -11.28 19.96
CA GLY A 144 -39.77 -11.75 20.27
C GLY A 144 -39.85 -13.14 20.90
N ARG A 145 -41.08 -13.62 21.06
CA ARG A 145 -41.45 -14.90 21.69
C ARG A 145 -41.35 -16.10 20.73
N ASP A 146 -41.16 -15.81 19.44
CA ASP A 146 -41.26 -16.76 18.32
C ASP A 146 -39.90 -17.08 17.66
N ASP A 147 -38.77 -16.80 18.33
CA ASP A 147 -37.40 -17.10 17.86
C ASP A 147 -37.01 -16.49 16.49
N ASP A 148 -37.62 -15.37 16.10
CA ASP A 148 -37.27 -14.66 14.87
C ASP A 148 -35.87 -14.01 15.00
N CYS A 149 -34.89 -14.63 14.36
CA CYS A 149 -33.52 -14.14 14.31
C CYS A 149 -33.36 -12.98 13.32
N SER A 150 -32.85 -11.83 13.78
CA SER A 150 -32.49 -10.72 12.91
C SER A 150 -30.97 -10.58 12.75
N GLU A 151 -30.48 -10.72 11.52
CA GLU A 151 -29.07 -10.46 11.16
C GLU A 151 -28.87 -8.96 10.85
N SER A 152 -27.80 -8.36 11.37
CA SER A 152 -27.43 -6.97 11.13
C SER A 152 -25.94 -6.86 10.82
N TYR A 153 -25.60 -6.20 9.71
CA TYR A 153 -24.23 -6.15 9.21
C TYR A 153 -23.90 -4.85 8.47
N ASN A 154 -22.61 -4.51 8.46
CA ASN A 154 -21.99 -3.49 7.63
C ASN A 154 -20.60 -3.98 7.26
N MET A 155 -20.44 -4.40 6.01
CA MET A 155 -19.24 -5.05 5.52
C MET A 155 -18.87 -4.53 4.13
N ARG A 156 -17.56 -4.47 3.84
CA ARG A 156 -17.02 -4.14 2.53
C ARG A 156 -15.95 -5.16 2.13
N LEU A 157 -15.84 -5.39 0.83
CA LEU A 157 -14.81 -6.19 0.21
C LEU A 157 -13.90 -5.27 -0.62
N GLY A 158 -12.61 -5.32 -0.34
CA GLY A 158 -11.56 -4.62 -1.07
C GLY A 158 -10.88 -5.55 -2.05
N THR A 159 -10.69 -5.08 -3.29
CA THR A 159 -10.07 -5.86 -4.38
C THR A 159 -9.17 -4.98 -5.23
N TYR A 160 -8.13 -5.58 -5.83
CA TYR A 160 -7.34 -4.95 -6.89
C TYR A 160 -7.94 -5.21 -8.27
N GLY A 161 -8.02 -4.16 -9.09
CA GLY A 161 -8.32 -4.26 -10.50
C GLY A 161 -7.08 -4.48 -11.35
N THR A 162 -7.25 -4.54 -12.66
CA THR A 162 -6.16 -4.85 -13.61
C THR A 162 -5.19 -3.71 -13.83
N GLN A 163 -5.52 -2.47 -13.42
CA GLN A 163 -4.62 -1.32 -13.50
C GLN A 163 -3.95 -1.04 -12.14
N GLY A 164 -4.02 -2.00 -11.21
CA GLY A 164 -3.47 -1.87 -9.86
C GLY A 164 -4.30 -0.98 -8.94
N GLU A 165 -5.48 -0.52 -9.39
CA GLU A 165 -6.41 0.25 -8.59
C GLU A 165 -7.02 -0.61 -7.48
N PHE A 166 -7.09 -0.09 -6.27
CA PHE A 166 -7.77 -0.76 -5.15
C PHE A 166 -9.13 -0.13 -4.91
N GLY A 167 -10.18 -0.95 -4.94
CA GLY A 167 -11.55 -0.50 -4.81
C GLY A 167 -12.31 -1.22 -3.70
N TRP A 168 -13.23 -0.51 -3.05
CA TRP A 168 -14.16 -1.07 -2.07
C TRP A 168 -15.53 -1.32 -2.70
N GLN A 169 -16.07 -2.51 -2.47
CA GLN A 169 -17.43 -2.87 -2.83
C GLN A 169 -18.22 -3.29 -1.59
N ARG A 170 -19.53 -3.07 -1.59
CA ARG A 170 -20.40 -3.62 -0.54
C ARG A 170 -20.44 -5.13 -0.67
N THR A 171 -20.44 -5.83 0.45
CA THR A 171 -20.55 -7.30 0.49
C THR A 171 -21.59 -7.75 1.51
N THR A 172 -21.88 -9.05 1.52
CA THR A 172 -22.87 -9.67 2.41
C THR A 172 -22.21 -10.79 3.22
N PRO A 173 -22.75 -11.13 4.40
CA PRO A 173 -22.28 -12.26 5.21
C PRO A 173 -22.24 -13.59 4.46
N ALA A 174 -23.13 -13.79 3.48
CA ALA A 174 -23.20 -15.02 2.68
C ALA A 174 -21.93 -15.26 1.84
N ALA A 175 -21.32 -14.19 1.32
CA ALA A 175 -20.11 -14.27 0.50
C ALA A 175 -18.83 -14.39 1.34
N ALA A 176 -18.87 -13.99 2.61
CA ALA A 176 -17.69 -13.99 3.48
C ALA A 176 -17.27 -15.43 3.85
N PRO A 177 -16.00 -15.81 3.73
CA PRO A 177 -15.55 -17.15 4.11
C PRO A 177 -15.70 -17.41 5.61
N GLN A 178 -15.67 -18.69 6.01
CA GLN A 178 -15.89 -19.09 7.41
C GLN A 178 -14.83 -18.50 8.36
N TRP A 179 -13.60 -18.25 7.92
CA TRP A 179 -12.58 -17.65 8.78
C TRP A 179 -12.87 -16.15 9.09
N VAL A 180 -13.54 -15.44 8.17
CA VAL A 180 -14.03 -14.06 8.40
C VAL A 180 -15.23 -14.07 9.34
N LEU A 181 -16.21 -14.93 9.09
CA LEU A 181 -17.41 -15.11 9.92
C LEU A 181 -17.55 -16.57 10.39
N PRO A 182 -16.95 -16.95 11.53
CA PRO A 182 -16.91 -18.35 12.01
C PRO A 182 -18.27 -18.96 12.30
N SER A 183 -19.25 -18.14 12.67
CA SER A 183 -20.62 -18.55 12.89
C SER A 183 -21.57 -17.50 12.35
N ARG A 184 -22.57 -17.97 11.62
CA ARG A 184 -23.74 -17.20 11.19
C ARG A 184 -25.03 -17.72 11.83
N ARG A 185 -24.90 -18.54 12.88
CA ARG A 185 -26.04 -19.03 13.64
C ARG A 185 -26.57 -17.89 14.51
N CYS A 186 -27.88 -17.89 14.76
CA CYS A 186 -28.47 -16.96 15.69
C CYS A 186 -27.94 -17.23 17.09
N SER A 187 -27.03 -16.36 17.55
CA SER A 187 -26.55 -16.36 18.92
C SER A 187 -26.11 -14.95 19.30
N SER A 188 -26.26 -14.61 20.57
CA SER A 188 -25.74 -13.36 21.13
C SER A 188 -24.21 -13.24 21.05
N SER A 189 -23.50 -14.37 20.90
CA SER A 189 -22.04 -14.44 20.70
C SER A 189 -21.57 -14.22 19.27
N SER A 190 -22.49 -13.95 18.32
CA SER A 190 -22.16 -13.76 16.90
C SER A 190 -21.58 -12.39 16.55
N TRP A 191 -21.35 -11.51 17.55
CA TRP A 191 -20.76 -10.21 17.30
C TRP A 191 -19.35 -10.35 16.71
N ARG A 192 -19.09 -9.64 15.60
CA ARG A 192 -17.78 -9.65 14.95
C ARG A 192 -17.46 -8.28 14.37
N ARG A 193 -16.22 -7.85 14.59
CA ARG A 193 -15.66 -6.62 14.05
C ARG A 193 -14.16 -6.79 13.86
N GLY A 194 -13.66 -6.31 12.73
CA GLY A 194 -12.27 -6.48 12.36
C GLY A 194 -12.06 -6.38 10.86
N VAL A 195 -10.82 -6.56 10.44
CA VAL A 195 -10.45 -6.69 9.04
C VAL A 195 -9.80 -8.05 8.83
N GLY A 196 -10.27 -8.75 7.79
CA GLY A 196 -9.62 -9.95 7.27
C GLY A 196 -8.90 -9.62 5.97
N VAL A 197 -7.78 -10.28 5.70
CA VAL A 197 -7.14 -10.29 4.39
C VAL A 197 -6.82 -11.71 4.00
N GLU A 198 -7.02 -12.05 2.73
CA GLU A 198 -6.58 -13.31 2.14
C GLU A 198 -5.87 -13.05 0.82
N TRP A 199 -5.04 -13.99 0.43
CA TRP A 199 -4.26 -13.98 -0.80
C TRP A 199 -3.93 -15.42 -1.21
N GLU A 200 -3.58 -15.59 -2.47
CA GLU A 200 -2.93 -16.78 -3.01
C GLU A 200 -1.53 -16.37 -3.46
N ASP A 201 -0.52 -17.18 -3.15
CA ASP A 201 0.84 -16.97 -3.66
C ASP A 201 0.98 -17.45 -5.12
N HIS A 202 2.17 -17.35 -5.72
CA HIS A 202 2.36 -17.74 -7.12
C HIS A 202 2.22 -19.26 -7.36
N GLU A 203 2.33 -20.09 -6.32
CA GLU A 203 2.16 -21.55 -6.37
C GLU A 203 0.69 -21.94 -6.15
N GLY A 204 -0.18 -20.98 -5.84
CA GLY A 204 -1.59 -21.19 -5.54
C GLY A 204 -1.86 -21.57 -4.09
N ASN A 205 -0.90 -21.39 -3.18
CA ASN A 205 -1.13 -21.62 -1.76
C ASN A 205 -1.95 -20.46 -1.18
N HIS A 206 -3.09 -20.78 -0.56
CA HIS A 206 -3.95 -19.80 0.10
C HIS A 206 -3.43 -19.42 1.48
N GLY A 207 -3.39 -18.12 1.77
CA GLY A 207 -3.08 -17.56 3.07
C GLY A 207 -4.15 -16.55 3.50
N TYR A 208 -4.35 -16.41 4.82
CA TYR A 208 -5.25 -15.40 5.37
C TYR A 208 -4.79 -14.91 6.74
N GLU A 209 -5.22 -13.71 7.10
CA GLU A 209 -5.00 -13.11 8.42
C GLU A 209 -6.27 -12.39 8.87
N TRP A 210 -6.58 -12.44 10.17
CA TRP A 210 -7.71 -11.74 10.77
C TRP A 210 -7.25 -10.85 11.92
N VAL A 211 -7.62 -9.57 11.87
CA VAL A 211 -7.31 -8.61 12.93
C VAL A 211 -8.60 -7.96 13.44
N ALA A 212 -8.93 -8.25 14.71
CA ALA A 212 -10.06 -7.65 15.41
C ALA A 212 -9.73 -6.24 15.93
N TYR A 213 -10.71 -5.33 15.95
CA TYR A 213 -10.59 -3.98 16.54
C TYR A 213 -11.94 -3.36 16.95
#